data_AF-A0A7Y0FNP7-F1
#
_entry.id   AF-A0A7Y0FNP7-F1
#
_cell.length_a   1.000
_cell.length_b   1.000
_cell.length_c   1.000
_cell.angle_alpha   90.00
_cell.angle_beta   90.00
_cell.angle_gamma   90.00
#
_symmetry.space_group_name_H-M   'P 1'
#
loop_
_entity.id
_entity.type
_entity.pdbx_description
1 polymer ?
#
loop_
_entity_poly.entity_id
_entity_poly.type
_entity_poly.pdbx_seq_one_letter_code
_entity_poly.pdbx_strand_id
1 'polypeptide(L)'
;MLRKLLLALLGSPLLVLLAGCCGNTPCDCQDLLADSLYFSFRTQGANAFSNTEIATVYLARYDSTRAGLSLDSLPLVRSQRVNNTLKRRLAASPISVDTTGLLILSNNAPFAAATAGGNISRYRYRLYVPQDSAGTFKKHTFTTFSLDRIRVIGRYQADGCCTCYENSLKRVRILGGNFTDPNIITNTTEAGSGSNRVPVVIQLTK
;
A
#
# COMPACT_ATOMS: atom_id res chain seq x y z
N MET A 1 -11.03 33.00 -54.06
CA MET A 1 -10.82 31.78 -53.25
C MET A 1 -9.53 31.80 -52.40
N LEU A 2 -8.48 32.52 -52.81
CA LEU A 2 -7.18 32.59 -52.10
C LEU A 2 -7.22 33.15 -50.66
N ARG A 3 -8.14 34.07 -50.35
CA ARG A 3 -8.28 34.71 -49.02
C ARG A 3 -8.75 33.75 -47.91
N LYS A 4 -9.52 32.70 -48.25
CA LYS A 4 -10.00 31.70 -47.26
C LYS A 4 -8.92 30.67 -46.91
N LEU A 5 -7.96 30.44 -47.80
CA LEU A 5 -6.84 29.52 -47.57
C LEU A 5 -5.78 30.12 -46.63
N LEU A 6 -5.54 31.44 -46.72
CA LEU A 6 -4.59 32.15 -45.86
C LEU A 6 -5.06 32.25 -44.39
N LEU A 7 -6.36 32.41 -44.15
CA LEU A 7 -6.91 32.36 -42.78
C LEU A 7 -6.83 30.96 -42.17
N ALA A 8 -6.90 29.89 -42.97
CA ALA A 8 -6.75 28.53 -42.49
C ALA A 8 -5.29 28.22 -42.10
N LEU A 9 -4.30 28.75 -42.85
CA LEU A 9 -2.87 28.54 -42.54
C LEU A 9 -2.38 29.30 -41.29
N LEU A 10 -2.98 30.46 -40.98
CA LEU A 10 -2.65 31.26 -39.80
C LEU A 10 -3.25 30.71 -38.49
N GLY A 11 -4.21 29.77 -38.57
CA GLY A 11 -4.81 29.11 -37.40
C GLY A 11 -4.04 27.86 -36.91
N SER A 12 -3.22 27.25 -37.76
CA SER A 12 -2.49 26.01 -37.43
C SER A 12 -1.36 26.13 -36.40
N PRO A 13 -0.58 27.22 -36.27
CA PRO A 13 0.53 27.25 -35.31
C PRO A 13 0.06 27.35 -33.85
N LEU A 14 -1.17 27.83 -33.58
CA LEU A 14 -1.69 27.93 -32.22
C LEU A 14 -1.97 26.55 -31.60
N LEU A 15 -2.41 25.58 -32.40
CA LEU A 15 -2.71 24.21 -31.94
C LEU A 15 -1.44 23.42 -31.60
N VAL A 16 -0.31 23.74 -32.21
CA VAL A 16 0.98 23.06 -31.95
C VAL A 16 1.62 23.56 -30.65
N LEU A 17 1.41 24.82 -30.25
CA LEU A 17 1.90 25.32 -28.95
C LEU A 17 1.18 24.70 -27.74
N LEU A 18 -0.12 24.40 -27.86
CA LEU A 18 -0.88 23.73 -26.79
C LEU A 18 -0.49 22.26 -26.60
N ALA A 19 0.02 21.60 -27.65
CA ALA A 19 0.54 20.23 -27.55
C ALA A 19 1.95 20.16 -26.91
N GLY A 20 2.67 21.29 -26.82
CA GLY A 20 4.04 21.35 -26.29
C GLY A 20 4.15 21.43 -24.77
N CYS A 21 3.10 21.84 -24.05
CA CYS A 21 3.17 22.04 -22.60
C CYS A 21 3.32 20.73 -21.78
N CYS A 22 3.04 19.57 -22.38
CA CYS A 22 3.15 18.27 -21.71
C CYS A 22 4.40 17.46 -22.13
N GLY A 23 5.19 17.96 -23.08
CA GLY A 23 6.20 17.16 -23.78
C GLY A 23 7.50 16.91 -23.00
N ASN A 24 7.78 17.65 -21.93
CA ASN A 24 9.12 17.66 -21.31
C ASN A 24 9.18 17.25 -19.83
N THR A 25 8.05 16.94 -19.20
CA THR A 25 8.02 16.50 -17.80
C THR A 25 7.38 15.12 -17.72
N PRO A 26 8.16 14.03 -17.51
CA PRO A 26 7.55 12.74 -17.25
C PRO A 26 6.70 12.84 -15.98
N CYS A 27 5.42 12.50 -16.09
CA CYS A 27 4.51 12.45 -14.95
C CYS A 27 4.96 11.33 -13.99
N ASP A 28 5.66 11.67 -12.90
CA ASP A 28 5.90 10.72 -11.80
C ASP A 28 4.78 10.81 -10.77
N CYS A 29 3.60 10.34 -11.15
CA CYS A 29 2.42 10.36 -10.29
C CYS A 29 2.48 9.35 -9.13
N GLN A 30 3.43 8.41 -9.16
CA GLN A 30 3.59 7.36 -8.14
C GLN A 30 2.30 6.54 -7.86
N ASP A 31 1.39 6.47 -8.82
CA ASP A 31 0.01 5.96 -8.67
C ASP A 31 -0.08 4.48 -8.29
N LEU A 32 0.88 3.67 -8.74
CA LEU A 32 0.87 2.20 -8.61
C LEU A 32 0.71 1.70 -7.18
N LEU A 33 1.07 2.51 -6.19
CA LEU A 33 0.96 2.17 -4.78
C LEU A 33 0.29 3.26 -3.96
N ALA A 34 -0.38 4.19 -4.63
CA ALA A 34 -1.14 5.23 -3.97
C ALA A 34 -2.16 4.57 -3.04
N ASP A 35 -2.90 3.55 -3.48
CA ASP A 35 -3.93 2.84 -2.66
C ASP A 35 -3.39 1.75 -1.73
N SER A 36 -2.08 1.71 -1.49
CA SER A 36 -1.48 0.65 -0.67
C SER A 36 -1.39 1.04 0.81
N LEU A 37 -1.61 0.04 1.66
CA LEU A 37 -1.21 0.03 3.08
C LEU A 37 0.12 -0.72 3.21
N TYR A 38 0.99 -0.20 4.05
CA TYR A 38 2.32 -0.77 4.29
C TYR A 38 2.44 -1.18 5.75
N PHE A 39 2.93 -2.39 5.98
CA PHE A 39 3.16 -2.94 7.31
C PHE A 39 4.60 -3.38 7.42
N SER A 40 5.35 -2.90 8.41
CA SER A 40 6.70 -3.38 8.71
C SER A 40 6.67 -4.21 10.00
N PHE A 41 7.58 -5.18 10.13
CA PHE A 41 7.77 -5.87 11.40
C PHE A 41 8.98 -5.26 12.10
N ARG A 42 8.85 -4.98 13.39
CA ARG A 42 10.00 -4.58 14.21
C ARG A 42 10.93 -5.78 14.37
N THR A 43 12.19 -5.63 13.99
CA THR A 43 13.22 -6.69 14.05
C THR A 43 14.28 -6.46 15.13
N GLN A 44 14.24 -5.32 15.83
CA GLN A 44 15.22 -4.94 16.85
C GLN A 44 14.58 -4.36 18.12
N GLY A 45 15.17 -4.63 19.28
CA GLY A 45 14.71 -4.14 20.59
C GLY A 45 13.58 -4.97 21.21
N ALA A 46 12.91 -4.42 22.23
CA ALA A 46 11.81 -5.09 22.92
C ALA A 46 10.62 -5.38 21.99
N ASN A 47 9.98 -6.54 22.18
CA ASN A 47 8.84 -7.03 21.37
C ASN A 47 9.14 -7.09 19.87
N ALA A 48 10.40 -7.29 19.49
CA ALA A 48 10.79 -7.54 18.11
C ALA A 48 10.45 -8.97 17.69
N PHE A 49 10.13 -9.13 16.41
CA PHE A 49 10.08 -10.43 15.77
C PHE A 49 11.47 -10.86 15.33
N SER A 50 11.73 -12.16 15.40
CA SER A 50 12.97 -12.72 14.88
C SER A 50 12.96 -12.81 13.35
N ASN A 51 14.15 -12.98 12.78
CA ASN A 51 14.28 -13.20 11.34
C ASN A 51 13.64 -14.52 10.88
N THR A 52 13.52 -15.53 11.74
CA THR A 52 12.85 -16.80 11.41
C THR A 52 11.34 -16.64 11.47
N GLU A 53 10.82 -15.93 12.46
CA GLU A 53 9.38 -15.64 12.63
C GLU A 53 8.81 -14.92 11.39
N ILE A 54 9.52 -13.90 10.89
CA ILE A 54 9.06 -13.13 9.73
C ILE A 54 9.66 -13.65 8.42
N ALA A 55 10.20 -14.86 8.34
CA ALA A 55 10.66 -15.43 7.07
C ALA A 55 9.46 -15.69 6.13
N THR A 56 8.41 -16.29 6.69
CA THR A 56 7.13 -16.52 6.01
C THR A 56 6.00 -16.12 6.95
N VAL A 57 5.18 -15.16 6.52
CA VAL A 57 3.95 -14.76 7.23
C VAL A 57 2.76 -15.20 6.41
N TYR A 58 1.60 -15.42 7.03
CA TYR A 58 0.40 -15.85 6.30
C TYR A 58 -0.61 -14.72 6.32
N LEU A 59 -1.14 -14.39 5.14
CA LEU A 59 -2.21 -13.42 5.02
C LEU A 59 -3.47 -14.13 4.54
N ALA A 60 -4.54 -14.03 5.31
CA ALA A 60 -5.86 -14.52 4.94
C ALA A 60 -6.79 -13.34 4.68
N ARG A 61 -7.60 -13.45 3.63
CA ARG A 61 -8.62 -12.46 3.26
C ARG A 61 -10.00 -13.06 3.44
N TYR A 62 -10.89 -12.27 4.05
CA TYR A 62 -12.26 -12.64 4.41
C TYR A 62 -13.22 -11.66 3.78
N ASP A 63 -14.38 -12.16 3.34
CA ASP A 63 -15.49 -11.30 2.95
C ASP A 63 -16.00 -10.52 4.17
N SER A 64 -16.17 -9.21 4.05
CA SER A 64 -16.70 -8.40 5.14
C SER A 64 -18.15 -8.71 5.49
N THR A 65 -18.89 -9.33 4.55
CA THR A 65 -20.32 -9.67 4.65
C THR A 65 -20.59 -11.11 5.08
N ARG A 66 -19.61 -12.03 4.95
CA ARG A 66 -19.77 -13.44 5.31
C ARG A 66 -18.88 -13.76 6.52
N ALA A 67 -19.50 -14.11 7.64
CA ALA A 67 -18.76 -14.42 8.85
C ALA A 67 -18.02 -15.77 8.74
N GLY A 68 -16.72 -15.77 9.08
CA GLY A 68 -15.98 -16.99 9.45
C GLY A 68 -15.35 -17.79 8.30
N LEU A 69 -15.66 -17.49 7.03
CA LEU A 69 -15.05 -18.20 5.89
C LEU A 69 -13.97 -17.33 5.24
N SER A 70 -12.73 -17.84 5.27
CA SER A 70 -11.64 -17.26 4.48
C SER A 70 -11.96 -17.44 3.01
N LEU A 71 -11.89 -16.35 2.22
CA LEU A 71 -12.01 -16.43 0.77
C LEU A 71 -10.76 -17.10 0.19
N ASP A 72 -9.61 -16.66 0.67
CA ASP A 72 -8.31 -17.16 0.29
C ASP A 72 -7.26 -16.84 1.36
N SER A 73 -6.18 -17.61 1.34
CA SER A 73 -5.03 -17.41 2.20
C SER A 73 -3.77 -17.68 1.41
N LEU A 74 -2.73 -16.88 1.64
CA LEU A 74 -1.47 -17.03 0.94
C LEU A 74 -0.28 -16.88 1.90
N PRO A 75 0.73 -17.75 1.78
CA PRO A 75 2.01 -17.55 2.44
C PRO A 75 2.78 -16.43 1.73
N LEU A 76 3.35 -15.52 2.52
CA LEU A 76 4.15 -14.39 2.07
C LEU A 76 5.60 -14.58 2.48
N VAL A 77 6.37 -15.20 1.59
CA VAL A 77 7.81 -15.34 1.75
C VAL A 77 8.46 -13.96 1.68
N ARG A 78 9.44 -13.69 2.55
CA ARG A 78 10.12 -12.39 2.66
C ARG A 78 10.61 -11.85 1.32
N SER A 79 11.19 -12.69 0.48
CA SER A 79 11.73 -12.30 -0.83
C SER A 79 10.66 -11.85 -1.83
N GLN A 80 9.41 -12.25 -1.65
CA GLN A 80 8.30 -12.00 -2.59
C GLN A 80 7.42 -10.82 -2.19
N ARG A 81 7.56 -10.29 -0.97
CA ARG A 81 6.67 -9.23 -0.45
C ARG A 81 6.92 -7.85 -1.06
N VAL A 82 8.15 -7.55 -1.46
CA VAL A 82 8.55 -6.22 -1.92
C VAL A 82 9.52 -6.33 -3.07
N ASN A 83 9.19 -5.70 -4.20
CA ASN A 83 10.10 -5.63 -5.34
C ASN A 83 11.25 -4.61 -5.10
N ASN A 84 12.33 -4.75 -5.89
CA ASN A 84 13.51 -3.89 -5.74
C ASN A 84 13.22 -2.41 -6.02
N THR A 85 12.28 -2.11 -6.92
CA THR A 85 11.89 -0.74 -7.25
C THR A 85 11.29 -0.02 -6.05
N LEU A 86 10.38 -0.68 -5.32
CA LEU A 86 9.77 -0.12 -4.13
C LEU A 86 10.76 -0.01 -2.97
N LYS A 87 11.64 -1.00 -2.77
CA LYS A 87 12.72 -0.89 -1.77
C LYS A 87 13.56 0.37 -1.97
N ARG A 88 13.94 0.65 -3.23
CA ARG A 88 14.71 1.85 -3.59
C ARG A 88 13.95 3.14 -3.31
N ARG A 89 12.65 3.16 -3.62
CA ARG A 89 11.78 4.33 -3.36
C ARG A 89 11.60 4.59 -1.87
N LEU A 90 11.40 3.54 -1.07
CA LEU A 90 11.30 3.65 0.38
C LEU A 90 12.62 4.10 1.01
N ALA A 91 13.76 3.64 0.50
CA ALA A 91 15.07 4.11 0.95
C ALA A 91 15.32 5.60 0.64
N ALA A 92 14.67 6.14 -0.39
CA ALA A 92 14.71 7.57 -0.71
C ALA A 92 13.66 8.40 0.05
N SER A 93 12.75 7.77 0.78
CA SER A 93 11.74 8.44 1.60
C SER A 93 12.37 9.00 2.87
N PRO A 94 11.90 10.16 3.38
CA PRO A 94 12.35 10.67 4.68
C PRO A 94 11.94 9.77 5.87
N ILE A 95 11.07 8.79 5.66
CA ILE A 95 10.71 7.79 6.68
C ILE A 95 11.68 6.62 6.63
N SER A 96 12.43 6.40 7.72
CA SER A 96 13.23 5.19 7.90
C SER A 96 12.32 3.98 8.08
N VAL A 97 12.25 3.12 7.07
CA VAL A 97 11.40 1.92 7.05
C VAL A 97 12.28 0.68 6.97
N ASP A 98 12.15 -0.23 7.94
CA ASP A 98 12.75 -1.55 7.81
C ASP A 98 12.04 -2.34 6.70
N THR A 99 12.66 -2.37 5.52
CA THR A 99 12.14 -3.10 4.36
C THR A 99 12.31 -4.61 4.46
N THR A 100 13.07 -5.12 5.44
CA THR A 100 13.31 -6.55 5.67
C THR A 100 12.02 -7.28 6.05
N GLY A 101 11.13 -6.61 6.78
CA GLY A 101 9.83 -7.14 7.19
C GLY A 101 8.65 -6.65 6.36
N LEU A 102 8.86 -5.76 5.39
CA LEU A 102 7.75 -5.02 4.81
C LEU A 102 6.75 -5.91 4.06
N LEU A 103 5.47 -5.67 4.31
CA LEU A 103 4.30 -6.28 3.69
C LEU A 103 3.43 -5.17 3.12
N ILE A 104 2.95 -5.37 1.89
CA ILE A 104 2.15 -4.39 1.16
C ILE A 104 0.78 -5.02 0.91
N LEU A 105 -0.25 -4.26 1.22
CA LEU A 105 -1.63 -4.62 0.93
C LEU A 105 -2.25 -3.54 0.05
N SER A 106 -2.69 -3.91 -1.14
CA SER A 106 -3.26 -3.04 -2.16
C SER A 106 -4.41 -3.73 -2.90
N ASN A 107 -5.08 -3.02 -3.80
CA ASN A 107 -6.22 -3.54 -4.57
C ASN A 107 -5.85 -4.73 -5.47
N ASN A 108 -4.57 -4.87 -5.79
CA ASN A 108 -4.03 -5.87 -6.71
C ASN A 108 -2.94 -6.76 -6.11
N ALA A 109 -2.58 -6.59 -4.84
CA ALA A 109 -1.56 -7.37 -4.17
C ALA A 109 -1.81 -7.50 -2.66
N PRO A 110 -1.43 -8.62 -2.02
CA PRO A 110 -0.85 -9.81 -2.64
C PRO A 110 -1.89 -10.73 -3.28
N PHE A 111 -3.18 -10.47 -3.02
CA PHE A 111 -4.26 -11.18 -3.68
C PHE A 111 -4.52 -10.58 -5.05
N ALA A 112 -4.81 -11.42 -6.03
CA ALA A 112 -5.34 -10.95 -7.30
C ALA A 112 -6.61 -10.12 -7.07
N ALA A 113 -6.79 -9.08 -7.89
CA ALA A 113 -8.01 -8.32 -7.93
C ALA A 113 -9.18 -9.30 -8.12
N ALA A 114 -10.17 -9.24 -7.23
CA ALA A 114 -11.36 -10.05 -7.41
C ALA A 114 -11.99 -9.68 -8.76
N THR A 115 -12.57 -10.66 -9.47
CA THR A 115 -13.17 -10.52 -10.80
C THR A 115 -14.23 -9.40 -10.89
N ALA A 116 -14.74 -8.93 -9.75
CA ALA A 116 -15.66 -7.81 -9.61
C ALA A 116 -15.02 -6.48 -9.15
N GLY A 117 -13.70 -6.29 -9.34
CA GLY A 117 -13.02 -5.03 -9.06
C GLY A 117 -12.97 -4.64 -7.57
N GLY A 118 -12.86 -5.63 -6.68
CA GLY A 118 -12.95 -5.39 -5.23
C GLY A 118 -11.79 -4.56 -4.67
N ASN A 119 -12.10 -3.33 -4.24
CA ASN A 119 -11.21 -2.46 -3.46
C ASN A 119 -10.84 -3.13 -2.12
N ILE A 120 -9.60 -2.96 -1.61
CA ILE A 120 -9.15 -3.53 -0.32
C ILE A 120 -10.06 -3.20 0.86
N SER A 121 -10.76 -2.07 0.81
CA SER A 121 -11.74 -1.65 1.81
C SER A 121 -12.94 -2.60 1.94
N ARG A 122 -13.22 -3.42 0.93
CA ARG A 122 -14.33 -4.38 0.94
C ARG A 122 -14.06 -5.60 1.82
N TYR A 123 -12.80 -5.88 2.14
CA TYR A 123 -12.41 -7.12 2.80
C TYR A 123 -11.92 -6.88 4.22
N ARG A 124 -11.88 -7.98 4.99
CA ARG A 124 -11.13 -8.04 6.25
C ARG A 124 -9.95 -8.96 6.03
N TYR A 125 -8.85 -8.69 6.72
CA TYR A 125 -7.64 -9.47 6.60
C TYR A 125 -7.18 -9.96 7.96
N ARG A 126 -6.53 -11.12 7.99
CA ARG A 126 -5.78 -11.57 9.15
C ARG A 126 -4.37 -11.91 8.74
N LEU A 127 -3.43 -11.31 9.43
CA LEU A 127 -2.01 -11.58 9.29
C LEU A 127 -1.59 -12.48 10.45
N TYR A 128 -1.02 -13.63 10.13
CA TYR A 128 -0.48 -14.59 11.07
C TYR A 128 1.04 -14.58 10.95
N VAL A 129 1.72 -14.27 12.05
CA VAL A 129 3.17 -14.33 12.16
C VAL A 129 3.51 -15.55 13.01
N PRO A 130 4.20 -16.56 12.46
CA PRO A 130 4.68 -17.69 13.25
C PRO A 130 5.52 -17.21 14.42
N GLN A 131 5.40 -17.86 15.57
CA GLN A 131 6.29 -17.63 16.69
C GLN A 131 7.36 -18.72 16.74
N ASP A 132 8.59 -18.33 17.09
CA ASP A 132 9.67 -19.29 17.28
C ASP A 132 9.27 -20.24 18.42
N SER A 133 9.17 -21.52 18.09
CA SER A 133 8.77 -22.56 19.04
C SER A 133 9.99 -23.02 19.82
N ALA A 134 10.05 -22.73 21.11
CA ALA A 134 11.06 -23.29 22.00
C ALA A 134 10.75 -24.79 22.27
N GLY A 135 11.29 -25.67 21.42
CA GLY A 135 11.28 -27.12 21.59
C GLY A 135 10.76 -27.91 20.38
N THR A 136 11.24 -29.15 20.23
CA THR A 136 11.10 -30.04 19.06
C THR A 136 9.67 -30.50 18.74
N PHE A 137 8.69 -30.23 19.60
CA PHE A 137 7.32 -30.79 19.51
C PHE A 137 6.19 -29.80 19.85
N LYS A 138 6.44 -28.48 19.87
CA LYS A 138 5.37 -27.53 20.20
C LYS A 138 4.52 -27.18 18.98
N LYS A 139 3.20 -27.18 19.19
CA LYS A 139 2.19 -26.65 18.26
C LYS A 139 2.59 -25.24 17.82
N HIS A 140 2.62 -24.99 16.51
CA HIS A 140 2.89 -23.66 15.97
C HIS A 140 1.90 -22.65 16.55
N THR A 141 2.40 -21.67 17.31
CA THR A 141 1.64 -20.52 17.77
C THR A 141 1.86 -19.34 16.82
N PHE A 142 0.87 -18.46 16.74
CA PHE A 142 0.91 -17.31 15.84
C PHE A 142 0.55 -16.03 16.60
N THR A 143 1.35 -14.98 16.41
CA THR A 143 0.86 -13.62 16.68
C THR A 143 -0.09 -13.25 15.53
N THR A 144 -1.32 -12.83 15.88
CA THR A 144 -2.37 -12.55 14.89
C THR A 144 -2.75 -11.08 14.92
N PHE A 145 -2.74 -10.45 13.75
CA PHE A 145 -3.25 -9.10 13.54
C PHE A 145 -4.47 -9.16 12.63
N SER A 146 -5.62 -8.71 13.13
CA SER A 146 -6.83 -8.55 12.31
C SER A 146 -6.88 -7.13 11.79
N LEU A 147 -6.92 -6.99 10.47
CA LEU A 147 -7.03 -5.72 9.77
C LEU A 147 -8.45 -5.60 9.25
N ASP A 148 -9.18 -4.60 9.69
CA ASP A 148 -10.53 -4.33 9.20
C ASP A 148 -10.83 -2.83 9.15
N ARG A 149 -12.06 -2.49 8.74
CA ARG A 149 -12.49 -1.10 8.51
C ARG A 149 -11.46 -0.30 7.70
N ILE A 150 -10.87 -0.94 6.70
CA ILE A 150 -9.91 -0.30 5.79
C ILE A 150 -10.68 0.74 4.98
N ARG A 151 -10.20 1.99 5.00
CA ARG A 151 -10.76 3.09 4.23
C ARG A 151 -9.64 3.81 3.52
N VAL A 152 -9.68 3.77 2.20
CA VAL A 152 -8.79 4.54 1.32
C VAL A 152 -9.68 5.45 0.49
N ILE A 153 -9.45 6.76 0.60
CA ILE A 153 -10.13 7.78 -0.18
C ILE A 153 -9.07 8.51 -0.98
N GLY A 154 -9.26 8.55 -2.29
CA GLY A 154 -8.45 9.32 -3.20
C GLY A 154 -9.26 9.94 -4.30
N ARG A 155 -8.58 10.74 -5.12
CA ARG A 155 -9.14 11.41 -6.29
C ARG A 155 -8.06 11.57 -7.34
N TYR A 156 -8.47 11.57 -8.60
CA TYR A 156 -7.61 12.02 -9.68
C TYR A 156 -7.52 13.54 -9.64
N GLN A 157 -6.29 14.06 -9.61
CA GLN A 157 -5.98 15.47 -9.80
C GLN A 157 -5.33 15.64 -11.16
N ALA A 158 -5.87 16.56 -11.95
CA ALA A 158 -5.30 16.95 -13.23
C ALA A 158 -4.77 18.39 -13.12
N ASP A 159 -3.50 18.59 -13.47
CA ASP A 159 -2.87 19.92 -13.49
C ASP A 159 -2.78 20.51 -14.92
N GLY A 160 -3.42 19.85 -15.89
CA GLY A 160 -3.40 20.21 -17.31
C GLY A 160 -2.35 19.43 -18.12
N CYS A 161 -1.32 18.87 -17.48
CA CYS A 161 -0.29 18.07 -18.14
C CYS A 161 -0.29 16.60 -17.73
N CYS A 162 -0.62 16.33 -16.46
CA CYS A 162 -0.65 15.02 -15.86
C CYS A 162 -2.00 14.82 -15.15
N THR A 163 -2.49 13.59 -15.16
CA THR A 163 -3.57 13.16 -14.25
C THR A 163 -2.97 12.17 -13.27
N CYS A 164 -2.80 12.59 -12.02
CA CYS A 164 -2.23 11.76 -10.96
C CYS A 164 -3.30 11.37 -9.96
N TYR A 165 -3.24 10.15 -9.43
CA TYR A 165 -4.13 9.71 -8.38
C TYR A 165 -3.53 10.04 -7.01
N GLU A 166 -4.25 10.84 -6.23
CA GLU A 166 -3.81 11.24 -4.89
C GLU A 166 -4.80 10.73 -3.83
N ASN A 167 -4.25 10.13 -2.77
CA ASN A 167 -5.04 9.72 -1.61
C ASN A 167 -5.12 10.83 -0.57
N SER A 168 -6.35 11.22 -0.24
CA SER A 168 -6.66 12.19 0.80
C SER A 168 -6.80 11.54 2.18
N LEU A 169 -7.15 10.24 2.23
CA LEU A 169 -7.27 9.49 3.48
C LEU A 169 -6.83 8.04 3.29
N LYS A 170 -6.03 7.55 4.23
CA LYS A 170 -5.82 6.12 4.47
C LYS A 170 -6.10 5.83 5.93
N ARG A 171 -6.94 4.84 6.20
CA ARG A 171 -7.23 4.37 7.55
C ARG A 171 -7.39 2.86 7.58
N VAL A 172 -6.89 2.22 8.63
CA VAL A 172 -7.11 0.81 8.92
C VAL A 172 -7.27 0.62 10.41
N ARG A 173 -8.20 -0.23 10.83
CA ARG A 173 -8.32 -0.67 12.21
C ARG A 173 -7.56 -1.97 12.41
N ILE A 174 -6.72 -2.03 13.44
CA ILE A 174 -5.88 -3.19 13.76
C ILE A 174 -6.29 -3.72 15.13
N LEU A 175 -6.54 -5.02 15.22
CA LEU A 175 -6.86 -5.74 16.45
C LEU A 175 -5.91 -6.91 16.65
N GLY A 176 -5.50 -7.15 17.90
CA GLY A 176 -4.53 -8.19 18.25
C GLY A 176 -3.09 -7.80 17.95
N GLY A 177 -2.16 -8.41 18.68
CA GLY A 177 -0.74 -8.02 18.70
C GLY A 177 -0.53 -6.56 19.16
N ASN A 178 0.72 -6.09 19.07
CA ASN A 178 1.10 -4.72 19.39
C ASN A 178 1.52 -3.98 18.10
N PHE A 179 1.32 -2.66 17.99
CA PHE A 179 1.77 -1.90 16.82
C PHE A 179 2.05 -0.43 17.16
N THR A 180 2.81 0.23 16.30
CA THR A 180 3.11 1.67 16.35
C THR A 180 2.92 2.25 14.96
N ASP A 181 2.16 3.34 14.85
CA ASP A 181 2.04 4.12 13.62
C ASP A 181 2.96 5.36 13.74
N PRO A 182 4.04 5.47 12.94
CA PRO A 182 4.91 6.63 12.96
C PRO A 182 4.21 7.92 12.52
N ASN A 183 3.04 7.84 11.89
CA ASN A 183 2.24 9.00 11.47
C ASN A 183 1.08 9.32 12.43
N ILE A 184 0.80 8.47 13.43
CA ILE A 184 -0.18 8.72 14.50
C ILE A 184 0.46 8.39 15.85
N ILE A 185 0.86 9.44 16.58
CA ILE A 185 1.36 9.35 17.96
C ILE A 185 0.19 9.18 18.93
N THR A 186 -0.59 8.09 18.83
CA THR A 186 -1.45 7.61 19.92
C THR A 186 -1.64 6.11 19.80
N ASN A 187 -1.80 5.42 20.93
CA ASN A 187 -2.28 4.04 21.00
C ASN A 187 -3.75 3.96 20.53
N THR A 188 -4.04 4.36 19.30
CA THR A 188 -5.36 4.25 18.69
C THR A 188 -5.45 2.93 17.96
N THR A 189 -6.60 2.26 18.06
CA THR A 189 -6.93 1.07 17.27
C THR A 189 -7.04 1.37 15.77
N GLU A 190 -6.96 2.64 15.36
CA GLU A 190 -7.04 3.12 13.98
C GLU A 190 -5.72 3.81 13.59
N ALA A 191 -5.03 3.28 12.57
CA ALA A 191 -3.83 3.85 11.98
C ALA A 191 -4.19 4.59 10.68
N GLY A 192 -3.49 5.69 10.34
CA GLY A 192 -3.84 6.50 9.17
C GLY A 192 -3.04 7.79 8.95
N SER A 193 -3.15 8.38 7.77
CA SER A 193 -2.52 9.65 7.44
C SER A 193 -3.51 10.58 6.75
N GLY A 194 -3.48 11.86 7.13
CA GLY A 194 -4.08 12.95 6.38
C GLY A 194 -3.09 13.41 5.32
N SER A 195 -3.39 13.14 4.05
CA SER A 195 -2.71 13.63 2.85
C SER A 195 -1.17 13.68 2.91
N ASN A 196 -0.50 12.67 2.38
CA ASN A 196 0.87 12.84 1.88
C ASN A 196 1.23 11.75 0.86
N ARG A 197 2.06 12.11 -0.12
CA ARG A 197 2.70 11.19 -1.11
C ARG A 197 3.66 10.17 -0.47
N VAL A 198 3.70 10.15 0.86
CA VAL A 198 4.58 9.33 1.67
C VAL A 198 3.83 8.08 2.11
N PRO A 199 4.40 6.87 1.94
CA PRO A 199 3.76 5.64 2.35
C PRO A 199 3.53 5.63 3.87
N VAL A 200 2.29 5.37 4.28
CA VAL A 200 1.94 5.10 5.68
C VAL A 200 2.44 3.71 6.01
N VAL A 201 3.52 3.63 6.79
CA VAL A 201 4.11 2.35 7.22
C VAL A 201 3.77 2.10 8.68
N ILE A 202 2.94 1.11 8.92
CA ILE A 202 2.52 0.70 10.26
C ILE A 202 3.49 -0.36 10.77
N GLN A 203 4.16 -0.10 11.90
CA GLN A 203 5.12 -1.03 12.47
C GLN A 203 4.42 -1.99 13.44
N LEU A 204 4.46 -3.28 13.12
CA LEU A 204 3.93 -4.36 13.94
C LEU A 204 5.00 -4.87 14.92
N THR A 205 4.58 -5.14 16.15
CA THR A 205 5.41 -5.65 17.25
C THR A 205 4.73 -6.85 17.92
N LYS A 206 5.54 -7.69 18.58
CA LYS A 206 5.09 -8.94 19.20
C LYS A 206 4.16 -8.71 20.39
#